data_AF-A9U7S5-F1
#
_entry.id   AF-A9U7S5-F1
#
_cell.length_a   1.000
_cell.length_b   1.000
_cell.length_c   1.000
_cell.angle_alpha   90.00
_cell.angle_beta   90.00
_cell.angle_gamma   90.00
#
_symmetry.space_group_name_H-M   'P 1'
#
loop_
_entity.id
_entity.type
_entity.pdbx_description
1 polymer ?
#
loop_
_entity_poly.entity_id
_entity_poly.type
_entity_poly.pdbx_seq_one_letter_code
_entity_poly.pdbx_strand_id
1 'polypeptide(L)'
;MIVPDQKLYRNGGVRMRWLEVKQRGPLDGSVIIPGSKNSSLALIAAAVLGDTPTILEGIPDINDIRAIGEIGSRIGLQVSKNDDGHFVVDSSRIHSSVLDQALTSSFRASYYLIGGLL
;
A
#
# COMPACT_ATOMS: atom_id res chain seq x y z
N MET A 1 -20.40 -3.66 27.27
CA MET A 1 -19.50 -4.47 28.12
C MET A 1 -19.61 -5.92 27.67
N ILE A 2 -18.75 -6.35 26.75
CA ILE A 2 -18.45 -7.77 26.54
C ILE A 2 -16.99 -7.88 26.94
N VAL A 3 -16.74 -8.37 28.15
CA VAL A 3 -15.38 -8.68 28.60
C VAL A 3 -15.10 -10.08 28.03
N PRO A 4 -14.17 -10.24 27.06
CA PRO A 4 -13.84 -11.57 26.57
C PRO A 4 -13.12 -12.31 27.71
N ASP A 5 -13.51 -13.55 27.96
CA ASP A 5 -12.90 -14.41 28.97
C ASP A 5 -11.40 -14.58 28.69
N GLN A 6 -10.55 -14.14 29.62
CA GLN A 6 -9.09 -14.20 29.49
C GLN A 6 -8.54 -15.65 29.49
N LYS A 7 -9.37 -16.65 29.79
CA LYS A 7 -8.95 -18.06 29.82
C LYS A 7 -8.78 -18.71 28.43
N LEU A 8 -9.26 -18.10 27.34
CA LEU A 8 -9.20 -18.69 26.00
C LEU A 8 -7.90 -18.41 25.21
N TYR A 9 -6.97 -17.61 25.74
CA TYR A 9 -5.80 -17.10 24.99
C TYR A 9 -4.43 -17.71 25.34
N ARG A 10 -4.39 -18.71 26.22
CA ARG A 10 -3.15 -19.44 26.55
C ARG A 10 -3.12 -20.80 25.86
N ASN A 11 -2.88 -20.82 24.55
CA ASN A 11 -2.19 -21.93 23.89
C ASN A 11 -1.77 -21.54 22.45
N GLY A 12 -0.45 -21.44 22.23
CA GLY A 12 0.23 -21.58 20.93
C GLY A 12 -0.19 -20.66 19.76
N GLY A 13 0.56 -19.56 19.55
CA GLY A 13 1.05 -19.27 18.20
C GLY A 13 0.67 -17.96 17.49
N VAL A 14 -0.39 -17.22 17.87
CA VAL A 14 -0.71 -15.95 17.19
C VAL A 14 -1.13 -14.86 18.18
N ARG A 15 -0.42 -13.74 18.17
CA ARG A 15 -0.74 -12.56 18.98
C ARG A 15 -1.93 -11.81 18.36
N MET A 16 -3.14 -12.19 18.76
CA MET A 16 -4.36 -11.50 18.34
C MET A 16 -4.39 -10.07 18.89
N ARG A 17 -4.61 -9.08 18.02
CA ARG A 17 -4.92 -7.70 18.39
C ARG A 17 -6.42 -7.49 18.27
N TRP A 18 -6.99 -6.73 19.19
CA TRP A 18 -8.41 -6.37 19.19
C TRP A 18 -8.55 -4.88 19.51
N LEU A 19 -9.66 -4.29 19.08
CA LEU A 19 -10.05 -2.93 19.41
C LEU A 19 -11.28 -2.97 20.31
N GLU A 20 -11.23 -2.28 21.46
CA GLU A 20 -12.42 -2.02 22.27
C GLU A 20 -13.10 -0.76 21.73
N VAL A 21 -14.35 -0.88 21.27
CA VAL A 21 -15.16 0.29 20.94
C VAL A 21 -16.15 0.53 22.06
N LYS A 22 -16.04 1.67 22.72
CA LYS A 22 -16.96 2.11 23.77
C LYS A 22 -17.99 3.05 23.17
N GLN A 23 -19.26 2.82 23.50
CA GLN A 23 -20.33 3.73 23.10
C GLN A 23 -20.06 5.12 23.69
N ARG A 24 -20.05 6.13 22.83
CA ARG A 24 -20.00 7.55 23.17
C ARG A 24 -21.15 8.22 22.41
N GLY A 25 -21.58 9.41 22.85
CA GLY A 25 -22.59 10.19 22.14
C GLY A 25 -22.24 10.45 20.67
N PRO A 26 -23.10 11.15 19.92
CA PRO A 26 -22.89 11.42 18.50
C PRO A 26 -21.48 11.97 18.22
N LEU A 27 -20.86 11.49 17.13
CA LEU A 27 -19.61 12.07 16.65
C LEU A 27 -19.91 13.42 16.01
N ASP A 28 -19.15 14.44 16.40
CA ASP A 28 -19.22 15.79 15.83
C ASP A 28 -17.81 16.26 15.47
N GLY A 29 -17.63 16.75 14.25
CA GLY A 29 -16.34 17.14 13.69
C GLY A 29 -16.24 16.93 12.19
N SER A 30 -15.03 17.11 11.66
CA SER A 30 -14.72 16.94 10.24
C SER A 30 -13.48 16.07 10.06
N VAL A 31 -13.44 15.30 8.97
CA VAL A 31 -12.31 14.46 8.59
C VAL A 31 -11.94 14.72 7.14
N ILE A 32 -10.66 14.63 6.84
CA ILE A 32 -10.16 14.68 5.46
C ILE A 32 -10.14 13.25 4.94
N ILE A 33 -10.82 13.01 3.82
CA ILE A 33 -10.82 11.70 3.17
C ILE A 33 -9.56 11.59 2.31
N PRO A 34 -8.64 10.65 2.60
CA PRO A 34 -7.48 10.46 1.76
C PRO A 34 -7.89 9.86 0.41
N GLY A 35 -7.00 9.92 -0.58
CA GLY A 35 -7.24 9.30 -1.88
C GLY A 35 -7.51 7.80 -1.80
N SER A 36 -8.13 7.27 -2.85
CA SER A 36 -8.49 5.86 -2.94
C SER A 36 -7.26 4.97 -3.07
N LYS A 37 -7.12 3.98 -2.17
CA LYS A 37 -6.09 2.94 -2.27
C LYS A 37 -6.09 2.25 -3.64
N ASN A 38 -7.26 1.80 -4.11
CA ASN A 38 -7.33 0.96 -5.31
C ASN A 38 -7.00 1.76 -6.58
N SER A 39 -7.48 3.00 -6.65
CA SER A 39 -7.13 3.91 -7.75
C SER A 39 -5.64 4.23 -7.73
N SER A 40 -5.06 4.44 -6.55
CA SER A 40 -3.63 4.69 -6.39
C SER A 40 -2.76 3.55 -6.90
N LEU A 41 -3.10 2.30 -6.56
CA LEU A 41 -2.39 1.13 -7.05
C LEU A 41 -2.44 1.01 -8.58
N ALA A 42 -3.60 1.31 -9.18
CA ALA A 42 -3.75 1.31 -10.64
C ALA A 42 -2.94 2.44 -11.31
N LEU A 43 -2.91 3.64 -10.71
CA LEU A 43 -2.15 4.77 -11.21
C LEU A 43 -0.64 4.54 -11.15
N ILE A 44 -0.14 3.94 -10.06
CA ILE A 44 1.29 3.57 -9.95
C ILE A 44 1.66 2.57 -11.05
N ALA A 45 0.81 1.57 -11.31
CA ALA A 45 1.05 0.63 -12.39
C ALA A 45 0.98 1.28 -13.78
N ALA A 46 0.07 2.23 -14.00
CA ALA A 46 0.00 3.00 -15.24
C ALA A 46 1.26 3.86 -15.44
N ALA A 47 1.82 4.43 -14.37
CA ALA A 47 3.06 5.20 -14.43
C ALA A 47 4.28 4.37 -14.87
N VAL A 48 4.24 3.05 -14.71
CA VAL A 48 5.29 2.15 -15.24
C VAL A 48 5.38 2.20 -16.77
N LEU A 49 4.29 2.55 -17.46
CA LEU A 49 4.23 2.64 -18.92
C LEU A 49 4.91 3.91 -19.49
N GLY A 50 5.28 4.87 -18.64
CA GLY A 50 5.92 6.11 -19.06
C GLY A 50 7.44 6.01 -19.09
N ASP A 51 8.08 6.96 -19.78
CA ASP A 51 9.55 7.03 -19.92
C ASP A 51 10.18 8.08 -18.99
N THR A 52 9.34 8.83 -18.26
CA THR A 52 9.73 9.94 -17.40
C THR A 52 9.02 9.87 -16.05
N PRO A 53 9.60 10.46 -14.98
CA PRO A 53 8.97 10.49 -13.66
C PRO A 53 7.54 11.05 -13.70
N THR A 54 6.61 10.32 -13.13
CA THR A 54 5.20 10.71 -12.98
C THR A 54 4.93 11.16 -11.55
N ILE A 55 4.31 12.34 -11.38
CA ILE A 55 3.90 12.87 -10.08
C ILE A 55 2.43 12.52 -9.84
N LEU A 56 2.14 11.88 -8.71
CA LEU A 56 0.81 11.46 -8.29
C LEU A 56 0.42 12.18 -6.99
N GLU A 57 -0.61 13.01 -7.07
CA GLU A 57 -1.15 13.78 -5.95
C GLU A 57 -2.26 13.01 -5.22
N GLY A 58 -2.42 13.28 -3.91
CA GLY A 58 -3.51 12.73 -3.10
C GLY A 58 -3.43 11.22 -2.81
N ILE A 59 -2.33 10.55 -3.19
CA ILE A 59 -2.11 9.12 -2.92
C ILE A 59 -1.97 8.88 -1.40
N PRO A 60 -2.74 7.95 -0.81
CA PRO A 60 -2.65 7.66 0.62
C PRO A 60 -1.31 6.98 0.95
N ASP A 61 -0.66 7.43 2.01
CA ASP A 61 0.56 6.80 2.50
C ASP A 61 0.26 5.59 3.38
N ILE A 62 0.00 4.46 2.74
CA ILE A 62 -0.40 3.21 3.39
C ILE A 62 0.49 2.04 2.94
N ASN A 63 0.43 0.94 3.69
CA ASN A 63 1.31 -0.21 3.48
C ASN A 63 1.27 -0.76 2.05
N ASP A 64 0.10 -0.82 1.42
CA ASP A 64 -0.05 -1.28 0.04
C ASP A 64 0.76 -0.47 -0.98
N ILE A 65 0.85 0.86 -0.80
CA ILE A 65 1.63 1.75 -1.68
C ILE A 65 3.13 1.57 -1.47
N ARG A 66 3.54 1.33 -0.22
CA ARG A 66 4.94 1.04 0.09
C ARG A 66 5.36 -0.34 -0.42
N ALA A 67 4.48 -1.34 -0.28
CA ALA A 67 4.73 -2.70 -0.75
C ALA A 67 4.90 -2.76 -2.28
N ILE A 68 4.07 -2.04 -3.05
CA ILE A 68 4.24 -2.02 -4.51
C ILE A 68 5.55 -1.32 -4.92
N GLY A 69 5.94 -0.25 -4.22
CA GLY A 69 7.23 0.40 -4.41
C GLY A 69 8.41 -0.50 -4.08
N GLU A 70 8.35 -1.25 -2.98
CA GLU A 70 9.38 -2.22 -2.59
C GLU A 70 9.53 -3.34 -3.63
N ILE A 71 8.41 -3.92 -4.09
CA ILE A 71 8.41 -4.94 -5.14
C ILE A 71 9.05 -4.39 -6.42
N GLY A 72 8.63 -3.20 -6.86
CA GLY A 72 9.16 -2.55 -8.06
C GLY A 72 10.63 -2.15 -7.94
N SER A 73 11.12 -1.83 -6.75
CA SER A 73 12.52 -1.43 -6.55
C SER A 73 13.52 -2.49 -7.00
N ARG A 74 13.15 -3.78 -6.95
CA ARG A 74 13.98 -4.91 -7.40
C ARG A 74 14.25 -4.91 -8.91
N ILE A 75 13.39 -4.26 -9.68
CA ILE A 75 13.53 -4.13 -11.13
C ILE A 75 13.95 -2.74 -11.58
N GLY A 76 14.20 -1.82 -10.63
CA GLY A 76 14.62 -0.45 -10.91
C GLY A 76 13.51 0.60 -10.88
N LEU A 77 12.26 0.23 -10.59
CA LEU A 77 11.18 1.22 -10.38
C LEU A 77 11.44 1.98 -9.07
N GLN A 78 11.41 3.31 -9.12
CA GLN A 78 11.54 4.14 -7.93
C GLN A 78 10.19 4.76 -7.58
N VAL A 79 9.74 4.54 -6.35
CA VAL A 79 8.54 5.17 -5.79
C VAL A 79 8.96 5.92 -4.54
N SER A 80 8.87 7.24 -4.56
CA SER A 80 9.31 8.12 -3.47
C SER A 80 8.29 9.24 -3.23
N LYS A 81 8.53 10.08 -2.22
CA LYS A 81 7.76 11.30 -1.99
C LYS A 81 8.65 12.51 -2.24
N ASN A 82 8.11 13.53 -2.90
CA ASN A 82 8.78 14.83 -3.02
C ASN A 82 8.54 15.69 -1.77
N ASP A 83 9.10 16.91 -1.77
CA ASP A 83 9.01 17.86 -0.65
C ASP A 83 7.56 18.31 -0.35
N ASP A 84 6.69 18.29 -1.36
CA ASP A 84 5.25 18.61 -1.21
C ASP A 84 4.42 17.43 -0.69
N GLY A 85 5.05 16.26 -0.49
CA GLY A 85 4.39 15.04 -0.02
C GLY A 85 3.66 14.24 -1.10
N HIS A 86 3.81 14.60 -2.36
CA HIS A 86 3.28 13.87 -3.52
C HIS A 86 4.16 12.67 -3.85
N PHE A 87 3.55 11.60 -4.36
CA PHE A 87 4.31 10.43 -4.78
C PHE A 87 4.93 10.67 -6.16
N VAL A 88 6.22 10.38 -6.29
CA VAL A 88 6.96 10.39 -7.55
C VAL A 88 7.26 8.95 -7.93
N VAL A 89 6.78 8.54 -9.10
CA VAL A 89 6.99 7.22 -9.69
C VAL A 89 7.92 7.36 -10.89
N ASP A 90 9.15 6.89 -10.78
CA ASP A 90 10.15 6.93 -11.85
C ASP A 90 10.44 5.52 -12.37
N SER A 91 9.94 5.25 -13.56
CA SER A 91 10.11 4.01 -14.32
C SER A 91 11.31 4.02 -15.26
N SER A 92 12.01 5.16 -15.43
CA SER A 92 13.08 5.32 -16.43
C SER A 92 14.29 4.40 -16.22
N ARG A 93 14.40 3.82 -15.02
CA ARG A 93 15.50 2.91 -14.63
C ARG A 93 15.07 1.45 -14.54
N ILE A 94 13.86 1.12 -14.96
CA ILE A 94 13.41 -0.27 -14.99
C ILE A 94 14.29 -1.05 -15.98
N HIS A 95 14.88 -2.14 -15.50
CA HIS A 95 15.85 -2.95 -16.25
C HIS A 95 15.47 -4.43 -16.34
N SER A 96 14.32 -4.83 -15.77
CA SER A 96 13.85 -6.21 -15.76
C SER A 96 12.33 -6.25 -15.67
N SER A 97 11.69 -7.25 -16.27
CA SER A 97 10.27 -7.56 -16.09
C SER A 97 10.04 -8.73 -15.11
N VAL A 98 11.11 -9.27 -14.51
CA VAL A 98 11.05 -10.39 -13.56
C VAL A 98 10.90 -9.87 -12.14
N LEU A 99 9.72 -10.08 -11.56
CA LEU A 99 9.42 -9.70 -10.18
C LEU A 99 9.77 -10.83 -9.20
N ASP A 100 10.15 -10.46 -7.98
CA ASP A 100 10.45 -11.39 -6.89
C ASP A 100 9.19 -12.17 -6.46
N GLN A 101 9.23 -13.50 -6.61
CA GLN A 101 8.10 -14.38 -6.29
C GLN A 101 7.73 -14.34 -4.80
N ALA A 102 8.72 -14.28 -3.90
CA ALA A 102 8.47 -14.24 -2.47
C ALA A 102 7.72 -12.97 -2.08
N LEU A 103 8.14 -11.81 -2.60
CA LEU A 103 7.48 -10.53 -2.34
C LEU A 103 6.08 -10.47 -2.96
N THR A 104 5.94 -10.88 -4.22
CA THR A 104 4.66 -10.82 -4.95
C THR A 104 3.61 -11.79 -4.41
N SER A 105 4.01 -12.97 -3.93
CA SER A 105 3.07 -13.96 -3.35
C SER A 105 2.31 -13.45 -2.12
N SER A 106 2.90 -12.51 -1.40
CA SER A 106 2.33 -11.94 -0.17
C SER A 106 1.40 -10.75 -0.41
N PHE A 107 1.41 -10.19 -1.64
CA PHE A 107 0.71 -8.96 -1.97
C PHE A 107 -0.07 -9.07 -3.26
N ARG A 108 -1.38 -9.33 -3.16
CA ARG A 108 -2.24 -9.55 -4.32
C ARG A 108 -2.17 -8.44 -5.36
N ALA A 109 -2.03 -7.16 -5.01
CA ALA A 109 -2.03 -6.11 -6.02
C ALA A 109 -0.72 -6.01 -6.85
N SER A 110 0.28 -6.85 -6.57
CA SER A 110 1.52 -6.92 -7.35
C SER A 110 1.29 -7.28 -8.82
N TYR A 111 0.19 -7.97 -9.16
CA TYR A 111 -0.09 -8.33 -10.56
C TYR A 111 -0.35 -7.11 -11.45
N TYR A 112 -0.67 -5.93 -10.89
CA TYR A 112 -0.77 -4.72 -11.70
C TYR A 112 0.58 -4.34 -12.34
N LEU A 113 1.70 -4.60 -11.66
CA LEU A 113 3.03 -4.38 -12.25
C LEU A 113 3.26 -5.31 -13.45
N ILE A 114 2.76 -6.55 -13.41
CA ILE A 114 2.86 -7.48 -14.54
C ILE A 114 2.17 -6.87 -15.76
N GLY A 115 0.98 -6.29 -15.60
CA GLY A 115 0.27 -5.64 -16.70
C GLY A 115 0.99 -4.43 -17.28
N GLY A 116 1.74 -3.67 -16.47
CA GLY A 116 2.52 -2.52 -16.92
C GLY A 116 3.88 -2.86 -17.53
N LEU A 117 4.37 -4.09 -17.36
CA LEU A 117 5.69 -4.55 -17.82
C LEU A 117 5.64 -5.42 -19.09
N LEU A 118 4.43 -5.71 -19.60
CA LEU A 118 4.18 -6.50 -20.82
C LEU A 118 4.07 -5.60 -22.06
#